data_AF-A0A9P4X3F7-F1
#
_entry.id   AF-A0A9P4X3F7-F1
#
_cell.length_a   1.000
_cell.length_b   1.000
_cell.length_c   1.000
_cell.angle_alpha   90.00
_cell.angle_beta   90.00
_cell.angle_gamma   90.00
#
_symmetry.space_group_name_H-M   'P 1'
#
loop_
_entity.id
_entity.type
_entity.pdbx_description
1 polymer ?
#
loop_
_entity_poly.entity_id
_entity_poly.type
_entity_poly.pdbx_seq_one_letter_code
_entity_poly.pdbx_strand_id
1 'polypeptide(L)' 'MWVDGTDPCASTFISYVGESPCNITPHPLQGNGYSYTLQGCGGPLWLNNGDGSYNSNCYDAPADLVCDTHRVWLCG' A
#
# COMPACT_ATOMS: atom_id res chain seq x y z
N MET A 1 -4.25 -2.03 1.11
CA MET A 1 -3.71 -0.94 0.26
C MET A 1 -4.72 -0.67 -0.85
N TRP A 2 -4.85 0.59 -1.28
CA TRP A 2 -5.73 1.00 -2.39
C TRP A 2 -5.13 2.24 -3.08
N VAL A 3 -5.69 2.64 -4.23
CA VAL A 3 -5.29 3.86 -4.95
C VAL A 3 -6.17 5.01 -4.48
N ASP A 4 -5.60 6.16 -4.15
CA ASP A 4 -6.41 7.30 -3.70
C ASP A 4 -7.42 7.73 -4.76
N GLY A 5 -8.66 8.05 -4.34
CA GLY A 5 -9.79 8.26 -5.24
C GLY A 5 -10.53 6.99 -5.70
N THR A 6 -10.05 5.79 -5.39
CA THR A 6 -10.84 4.55 -5.52
C THR A 6 -11.59 4.22 -4.24
N ASP A 7 -12.42 3.17 -4.26
CA ASP A 7 -13.15 2.70 -3.09
C ASP A 7 -12.18 2.19 -2.00
N PRO A 8 -12.07 2.86 -0.84
CA PRO A 8 -11.21 2.42 0.25
C PRO A 8 -11.72 1.15 0.94
N CYS A 9 -12.98 0.74 0.69
CA CYS A 9 -13.56 -0.50 1.21
C CYS A 9 -13.14 -1.73 0.39
N ALA A 10 -12.73 -1.51 -0.87
CA ALA A 10 -12.13 -2.54 -1.69
C ALA A 10 -10.66 -2.75 -1.27
N SER A 11 -10.46 -3.38 -0.12
CA SER A 11 -9.12 -3.60 0.42
C SER A 11 -8.37 -4.70 -0.35
N THR A 12 -7.13 -4.44 -0.75
CA THR A 12 -6.21 -5.51 -1.19
C THR A 12 -5.58 -6.18 0.03
N PHE A 13 -5.73 -7.51 0.15
CA PHE A 13 -4.99 -8.32 1.11
C PHE A 13 -3.50 -8.32 0.76
N ILE A 14 -2.66 -8.06 1.76
CA ILE A 14 -1.20 -7.91 1.62
C ILE A 14 -0.52 -9.01 2.43
N SER A 15 -0.77 -9.10 3.74
CA SER A 15 -0.21 -10.13 4.61
C SER A 15 -1.09 -10.38 5.83
N TYR A 16 -0.82 -11.45 6.58
CA TYR A 16 -1.47 -11.69 7.87
C TYR A 16 -0.89 -10.79 8.98
N VAL A 17 -1.64 -10.65 10.07
CA VAL A 17 -1.17 -9.95 11.28
C VAL A 17 0.04 -10.68 11.85
N GLY A 18 1.13 -9.94 12.12
CA GLY A 18 2.39 -10.48 12.62
C GLY A 18 3.39 -10.86 11.52
N GLU A 19 2.97 -10.88 10.25
CA GLU A 19 3.87 -11.01 9.11
C GLU A 19 4.32 -9.64 8.61
N SER A 20 5.52 -9.58 8.03
CA SER A 20 5.97 -8.37 7.34
C SER A 20 5.15 -8.16 6.06
N PRO A 21 4.48 -7.01 5.87
CA PRO A 21 3.83 -6.68 4.61
C PRO A 21 4.81 -6.23 3.52
N CYS A 22 6.10 -6.11 3.83
CA CYS A 22 7.14 -5.71 2.88
C CYS A 22 7.88 -6.88 2.25
N ASN A 23 8.49 -6.62 1.09
CA ASN A 23 9.28 -7.60 0.31
C ASN A 23 8.49 -8.85 -0.11
N ILE A 24 7.18 -8.71 -0.22
CA ILE A 24 6.29 -9.77 -0.70
C ILE A 24 5.99 -9.58 -2.20
N THR A 25 5.35 -10.58 -2.79
CA THR A 25 4.91 -10.57 -4.19
C THR A 25 4.15 -9.28 -4.51
N PRO A 26 4.40 -8.62 -5.67
CA PRO A 26 3.66 -7.43 -6.05
C PRO A 26 2.14 -7.68 -6.07
N HIS A 27 1.38 -6.81 -5.43
CA HIS A 27 -0.07 -6.90 -5.38
C HIS A 27 -0.70 -5.94 -6.38
N PRO A 28 -1.63 -6.39 -7.24
CA PRO A 28 -2.40 -5.49 -8.08
C PRO A 28 -3.31 -4.61 -7.21
N LEU A 29 -3.33 -3.31 -7.51
CA LEU A 29 -4.28 -2.39 -6.91
C LEU A 29 -5.41 -2.09 -7.89
N GLN A 30 -6.63 -2.06 -7.36
CA GLN A 30 -7.79 -1.69 -8.15
C GLN A 30 -7.67 -0.23 -8.61
N GLY A 31 -8.14 0.04 -9.82
CA GLY A 31 -8.34 1.40 -10.34
C GLY A 31 -7.21 1.98 -11.19
N ASN A 32 -6.03 1.36 -11.22
CA ASN A 32 -4.95 1.82 -12.10
C ASN A 32 -4.29 0.73 -12.97
N GLY A 33 -4.56 -0.56 -12.72
CA GLY A 33 -4.03 -1.67 -13.52
C GLY A 33 -2.57 -2.01 -13.28
N TYR A 34 -1.95 -1.45 -12.25
CA TYR A 34 -0.56 -1.70 -11.87
C TYR A 34 -0.47 -2.53 -10.59
N SER A 35 0.65 -3.22 -10.42
CA SER A 35 1.00 -3.92 -9.19
C SER A 35 2.17 -3.25 -8.48
N TYR A 36 2.19 -3.38 -7.16
CA TYR A 36 3.17 -2.72 -6.31
C TYR A 36 3.66 -3.63 -5.20
N THR A 37 4.90 -3.44 -4.79
CA THR A 37 5.46 -4.06 -3.58
C THR A 37 5.76 -2.97 -2.56
N LEU A 38 5.30 -3.18 -1.33
CA LEU A 38 5.65 -2.34 -0.19
C LEU A 38 7.05 -2.69 0.31
N GLN A 39 7.81 -1.66 0.68
CA GLN A 39 9.20 -1.77 1.08
C GLN A 39 9.49 -0.95 2.33
N GLY A 40 10.57 -1.29 3.03
CA GLY A 40 11.06 -0.50 4.16
C GLY A 40 10.39 -0.77 5.51
N CYS A 41 9.71 -1.90 5.69
CA CYS A 41 9.12 -2.29 6.97
C CYS A 41 10.21 -2.38 8.04
N GLY A 42 10.16 -1.48 9.03
CA GLY A 42 11.22 -1.28 10.04
C GLY A 42 12.00 0.03 9.89
N GLY A 43 11.65 0.86 8.91
CA GLY A 43 12.23 2.18 8.68
C GLY A 43 11.30 3.04 7.81
N PRO A 44 11.85 3.97 7.00
CA PRO A 44 11.06 4.72 6.02
C PRO A 44 10.39 3.76 5.03
N LEU A 45 9.09 3.94 4.79
CA LEU A 45 8.33 3.14 3.83
C LEU A 45 8.39 3.72 2.42
N TRP A 46 8.41 2.85 1.41
CA TRP A 46 8.30 3.24 0.00
C TRP A 46 7.63 2.13 -0.83
N LEU A 47 7.25 2.47 -2.06
CA LEU A 47 6.68 1.54 -3.03
C LEU A 47 7.65 1.29 -4.19
N ASN A 48 7.71 0.04 -4.63
CA ASN A 48 8.24 -0.33 -5.93
C ASN A 48 7.10 -0.75 -6.85
N ASN A 49 7.27 -0.54 -8.15
CA ASN A 49 6.40 -1.09 -9.20
C ASN A 49 6.54 -2.61 -9.27
N GLY A 50 5.63 -3.27 -9.99
CA GLY A 50 5.64 -4.73 -10.16
C GLY A 50 6.88 -5.29 -10.87
N ASP A 51 7.63 -4.46 -11.58
CA ASP A 51 8.92 -4.81 -12.20
C ASP A 51 10.12 -4.63 -11.24
N GLY A 52 9.87 -4.19 -10.01
CA GLY A 52 10.88 -3.95 -8.98
C GLY A 52 11.51 -2.57 -9.01
N SER A 53 11.19 -1.72 -9.99
CA SER A 53 11.67 -0.34 -10.04
C SER A 53 11.04 0.51 -8.94
N TYR A 54 11.79 1.50 -8.44
CA TYR A 54 11.28 2.46 -7.45
C TYR A 54 10.10 3.25 -8.00
N ASN A 55 9.06 3.45 -7.18
CA ASN A 55 7.90 4.28 -7.53
C ASN A 55 7.86 5.58 -6.71
N SER A 56 7.65 5.48 -5.39
CA SER A 56 7.40 6.65 -4.53
C SER A 56 7.72 6.35 -3.07
N ASN A 57 8.06 7.40 -2.30
CA ASN A 57 8.18 7.32 -0.85
C ASN A 57 6.80 7.45 -0.21
N CYS A 58 6.65 6.88 0.98
CA CYS A 58 5.46 7.03 1.79
C CYS A 58 5.70 8.01 2.94
N TYR A 59 4.65 8.71 3.36
CA TYR A 59 4.64 9.63 4.49
C TYR A 59 3.41 9.41 5.37
N ASP A 60 3.54 9.79 6.65
CA ASP A 60 2.49 9.68 7.64
C ASP A 60 1.30 10.55 7.24
N ALA A 61 0.13 9.93 7.10
CA ALA A 61 -1.08 10.57 6.62
C ALA A 61 -2.33 9.91 7.26
N PRO A 62 -2.45 9.94 8.61
CA PRO A 62 -3.51 9.27 9.32
C PRO A 62 -4.88 9.86 8.96
N ALA A 63 -5.85 9.00 8.68
CA ALA A 63 -7.23 9.38 8.46
C ALA A 63 -8.18 8.21 8.72
N ASP A 64 -9.31 8.51 9.34
CA ASP A 64 -10.44 7.58 9.43
C ASP A 64 -11.34 7.79 8.21
N LEU A 65 -11.57 6.72 7.47
CA LEU A 65 -12.39 6.73 6.26
C LEU A 65 -13.70 5.99 6.52
N VAL A 66 -14.51 5.87 5.47
CA VAL A 66 -15.72 5.03 5.51
C VAL A 66 -15.35 3.56 5.75
N CYS A 67 -16.37 2.74 6.06
CA CYS A 67 -16.27 1.28 6.23
C CYS A 67 -15.18 0.79 7.20
N ASP A 68 -14.96 1.54 8.29
CA ASP A 68 -13.95 1.22 9.32
C ASP A 68 -12.52 1.09 8.78
N THR A 69 -12.24 1.71 7.62
CA THR A 69 -10.90 1.76 7.06
C THR A 69 -10.09 2.88 7.71
N HIS A 70 -8.94 2.52 8.30
CA HIS A 70 -7.97 3.45 8.85
C HIS A 70 -6.76 3.57 7.91
N ARG A 71 -6.53 4.76 7.37
CA ARG A 71 -5.29 5.07 6.65
C ARG A 71 -4.23 5.51 7.65
N VAL A 72 -3.00 5.03 7.47
CA VAL A 72 -1.83 5.48 8.25
C VAL A 72 -0.80 6.14 7.34
N TRP A 73 -0.62 5.62 6.13
CA TRP A 73 0.39 6.09 5.18
C TRP A 73 -0.24 6.47 3.85
N LEU A 74 0.33 7.48 3.19
CA LEU A 74 0.10 7.80 1.78
C LEU A 74 1.45 7.74 1.05
N CYS A 75 1.48 7.21 -0.17
CA CYS A 75 2.68 7.14 -1.00
C CYS A 75 2.42 7.87 -2.32
N GLY A 76 3.29 8.82 -2.69
CA GLY A 76 3.12 9.66 -3.88
C GLY A 76 4.00 10.90 -3.87
#